data_AF-A0A2R4K250-F1
#
_entry.id   AF-A0A2R4K250-F1
#
_cell.length_a   1.000
_cell.length_b   1.000
_cell.length_c   1.000
_cell.angle_alpha   90.00
_cell.angle_beta   90.00
_cell.angle_gamma   90.00
#
_symmetry.space_group_name_H-M   'P 1'
#
loop_
_entity.id
_entity.type
_entity.pdbx_description
1 polymer ?
#
loop_
_entity_poly.entity_id
_entity_poly.type
_entity_poly.pdbx_seq_one_letter_code
_entity_poly.pdbx_strand_id
1 'polypeptide(L)'
;MWVLGTKPSGRAPHILRETLSRRLGRRFSLADLGLEEAPTGTTDTGSDWSVDPLTALAELGSDDLDMHRRKLLATAAYSAAGLALPTTSWWAAAPDAATNRRPASSRSVTQADVDDVRDLTVYYSARDQQRGGASGRKALASHLLDGAVPLLGGRFRTDQLRRDTYSAVAEMTYLAGWMAFDASEHRTAQRYLTIAARIAAEAGDGPLGGHVLRALAHQAVDLGHPRRALALADASMSRDRYGQASHRERALLAIVHARALASDGDRAGTLAAISRAERDLARADATEAPARVGFFQEASLAHETACALRDMGQPRDAEIHFKRSVATRRRQQFARTHSVTLGYLGAVQVQQGRLEEACATWNEALDAMAGIQSGRARDVIVRMQSDISPVRQRGGRYVAELDRRARGMLRAIG
;
A
#
# COMPACT_ATOMS: atom_id res chain seq x y z
N MET A 1 30.35 -19.15 14.44
CA MET A 1 30.12 -18.76 15.85
C MET A 1 30.91 -17.49 16.07
N TRP A 2 30.28 -16.32 16.23
CA TRP A 2 31.06 -15.07 16.24
C TRP A 2 31.70 -14.84 17.62
N VAL A 3 32.64 -13.89 17.67
CA VAL A 3 33.75 -13.73 18.64
C VAL A 3 33.40 -14.18 20.05
N LEU A 4 34.05 -15.24 20.52
CA LEU A 4 33.93 -15.82 21.86
C LEU A 4 32.51 -16.34 22.24
N GLY A 5 31.61 -16.54 21.27
CA GLY A 5 30.35 -17.23 21.50
C GLY A 5 29.17 -16.37 21.97
N THR A 6 29.32 -15.05 22.07
CA THR A 6 28.21 -14.10 22.35
C THR A 6 27.17 -14.17 21.19
N LYS A 7 25.96 -13.53 21.18
CA LYS A 7 25.19 -13.10 19.93
C LYS A 7 25.01 -11.57 19.76
N PRO A 8 25.43 -10.90 18.63
CA PRO A 8 25.42 -9.44 18.59
C PRO A 8 23.96 -9.06 18.48
N SER A 9 23.53 -8.09 19.28
CA SER A 9 22.11 -7.74 19.38
C SER A 9 21.87 -6.31 18.91
N GLY A 10 20.61 -6.00 18.63
CA GLY A 10 20.19 -4.67 18.20
C GLY A 10 20.83 -4.28 16.86
N ARG A 11 21.56 -3.17 16.82
CA ARG A 11 22.13 -2.62 15.57
C ARG A 11 23.42 -3.33 15.13
N ALA A 12 24.07 -4.08 16.02
CA ALA A 12 25.39 -4.65 15.76
C ALA A 12 25.43 -5.65 14.59
N PRO A 13 24.45 -6.57 14.41
CA PRO A 13 24.42 -7.48 13.25
C PRO A 13 24.39 -6.75 11.90
N HIS A 14 23.58 -5.69 11.79
CA HIS A 14 23.45 -4.91 10.57
C HIS A 14 24.71 -4.08 10.27
N ILE A 15 25.35 -3.51 11.29
CA ILE A 15 26.63 -2.79 11.15
C ILE A 15 27.74 -3.74 10.70
N LEU A 16 27.80 -4.94 11.28
CA LEU A 16 28.77 -5.97 10.89
C LEU A 16 28.56 -6.40 9.44
N ARG A 17 27.30 -6.67 9.05
CA ARG A 17 26.93 -6.99 7.67
C ARG A 17 27.37 -5.92 6.68
N GLU A 18 27.07 -4.66 6.98
CA GLU A 18 27.41 -3.54 6.11
C GLU A 18 28.93 -3.35 6.00
N THR A 19 29.63 -3.41 7.13
CA THR A 19 31.08 -3.22 7.19
C THR A 19 31.80 -4.31 6.41
N LEU A 20 31.40 -5.57 6.59
CA LEU A 20 31.99 -6.71 5.89
C LEU A 20 31.68 -6.69 4.39
N SER A 21 30.44 -6.34 4.02
CA SER A 21 30.04 -6.23 2.60
C SER A 21 30.85 -5.17 1.87
N ARG A 22 31.07 -4.00 2.50
CA ARG A 22 31.93 -2.93 1.96
C ARG A 22 33.39 -3.35 1.88
N ARG A 23 33.91 -4.01 2.91
CA ARG A 23 35.34 -4.33 2.99
C ARG A 23 35.76 -5.44 2.03
N LEU A 24 34.88 -6.41 1.79
CA LEU A 24 35.15 -7.60 0.99
C LEU A 24 34.68 -7.47 -0.47
N GLY A 25 34.03 -6.36 -0.84
CA GLY A 25 33.56 -6.13 -2.21
C GLY A 25 32.47 -7.11 -2.69
N ARG A 26 31.88 -7.88 -1.77
CA ARG A 26 30.82 -8.85 -2.02
C ARG A 26 29.74 -8.64 -0.97
N ARG A 27 28.46 -8.68 -1.38
CA ARG A 27 27.32 -8.51 -0.48
C ARG A 27 27.12 -9.77 0.38
N PHE A 28 26.95 -9.56 1.69
CA PHE A 28 26.59 -10.60 2.67
C PHE A 28 25.21 -10.30 3.26
N SER A 29 24.40 -11.34 3.42
CA SER A 29 23.16 -11.31 4.21
C SER A 29 23.46 -11.62 5.69
N LEU A 30 22.50 -11.37 6.58
CA LEU A 30 22.62 -11.80 7.99
C LEU A 30 22.73 -13.32 8.12
N ALA A 31 22.09 -14.07 7.21
CA ALA A 31 22.20 -15.52 7.14
C ALA A 31 23.63 -15.97 6.78
N ASP A 32 24.26 -15.30 5.82
CA ASP A 32 25.67 -15.57 5.45
C ASP A 32 26.64 -15.34 6.62
N LEU A 33 26.23 -14.53 7.59
CA LEU A 33 26.98 -14.22 8.81
C LEU A 33 26.54 -15.06 10.03
N GLY A 34 25.51 -15.90 9.88
CA GLY A 34 24.93 -16.68 10.98
C GLY A 34 24.26 -15.82 12.06
N LEU A 35 23.73 -14.65 11.69
CA LEU A 35 23.15 -13.63 12.56
C LEU A 35 21.62 -13.47 12.36
N GLU A 36 20.92 -14.50 11.88
CA GLU A 36 19.45 -14.49 11.87
C GLU A 36 18.92 -14.45 13.32
N GLU A 37 18.09 -13.44 13.62
CA GLU A 37 17.36 -13.37 14.88
C GLU A 37 16.19 -14.36 14.86
N ALA A 38 16.04 -15.13 15.94
CA ALA A 38 14.79 -15.81 16.23
C ALA A 38 13.71 -14.74 16.53
N PRO A 39 12.42 -14.98 16.20
CA PRO A 39 11.36 -13.99 16.37
C PRO A 39 11.02 -13.82 17.85
N THR A 40 11.84 -13.08 18.60
CA THR A 40 11.55 -12.67 19.98
C THR A 40 11.09 -11.22 19.96
N GLY A 41 9.82 -11.02 20.33
CA GLY A 41 9.15 -9.73 20.37
C GLY A 41 9.77 -8.80 21.41
N THR A 42 10.58 -7.85 20.95
CA THR A 42 10.82 -6.54 21.59
C THR A 42 11.56 -5.66 20.58
N THR A 43 10.83 -5.17 19.57
CA THR A 43 11.38 -4.25 18.58
C THR A 43 11.37 -2.83 19.15
N ASP A 44 12.58 -2.34 19.41
CA ASP A 44 12.91 -0.92 19.57
C ASP A 44 12.24 -0.12 18.44
N THR A 45 11.48 0.91 18.80
CA THR A 45 10.63 1.72 17.91
C THR A 45 11.40 2.47 16.82
N GLY A 46 12.74 2.43 16.87
CA GLY A 46 13.65 3.01 15.88
C GLY A 46 14.18 2.05 14.80
N SER A 47 13.92 0.74 14.84
CA SER A 47 14.62 -0.22 13.96
C SER A 47 14.36 0.01 12.46
N ASP A 48 13.09 0.03 12.03
CA ASP A 48 12.73 0.08 10.59
C ASP A 48 13.10 1.41 9.90
N TRP A 49 13.18 2.51 10.66
CA TRP A 49 13.54 3.84 10.15
C TRP A 49 15.06 4.12 10.20
N SER A 50 15.83 3.25 10.87
CA SER A 50 17.28 3.45 11.08
C SER A 50 18.20 2.69 10.12
N VAL A 51 17.68 1.72 9.36
CA VAL A 51 18.44 0.89 8.39
C VAL A 51 18.49 1.58 7.03
N ASP A 52 19.64 1.78 6.39
CA ASP A 52 19.72 2.42 5.06
C ASP A 52 18.65 1.90 4.05
N PRO A 53 17.81 2.78 3.46
CA PRO A 53 16.66 2.35 2.68
C PRO A 53 17.05 1.62 1.39
N LEU A 54 18.21 1.91 0.80
CA LEU A 54 18.70 1.21 -0.39
C LEU A 54 18.97 -0.25 -0.07
N THR A 55 19.65 -0.50 1.06
CA THR A 55 19.95 -1.86 1.51
C THR A 55 18.68 -2.62 1.87
N ALA A 56 17.76 -1.99 2.60
CA ALA A 56 16.48 -2.60 2.95
C ALA A 56 15.63 -2.93 1.70
N LEU A 57 15.67 -2.07 0.69
CA LEU A 57 14.95 -2.26 -0.57
C LEU A 57 15.53 -3.41 -1.40
N ALA A 58 16.85 -3.49 -1.50
CA ALA A 58 17.53 -4.57 -2.21
C ALA A 58 17.25 -5.95 -1.59
N GLU A 59 17.27 -6.03 -0.25
CA GLU A 59 16.95 -7.26 0.49
C GLU A 59 15.49 -7.66 0.28
N LEU A 60 14.56 -6.72 0.43
CA LEU A 60 13.14 -7.00 0.25
C LEU A 60 12.79 -7.41 -1.20
N GLY A 61 13.39 -6.76 -2.20
CA GLY A 61 13.23 -7.14 -3.60
C GLY A 61 13.75 -8.55 -3.87
N SER A 62 14.90 -8.91 -3.28
CA SER A 62 15.47 -10.25 -3.40
C SER A 62 14.59 -11.31 -2.73
N ASP A 63 14.07 -11.04 -1.53
CA ASP A 63 13.17 -11.94 -0.82
C ASP A 63 11.85 -12.18 -1.57
N ASP A 64 11.38 -11.19 -2.34
CA ASP A 64 10.15 -11.28 -3.11
C ASP A 64 10.30 -12.07 -4.44
N LEU A 65 11.52 -12.12 -4.97
CA LEU A 65 11.89 -12.94 -6.12
C LEU A 65 12.17 -14.40 -5.73
N ASP A 66 12.61 -14.66 -4.50
CA ASP A 66 12.75 -16.01 -3.95
C ASP A 66 11.39 -16.60 -3.54
N MET A 67 11.02 -17.73 -4.16
CA MET A 67 9.71 -18.35 -3.91
C MET A 67 9.50 -18.82 -2.46
N HIS A 68 10.55 -19.34 -1.81
CA HIS A 68 10.43 -19.84 -0.44
C HIS A 68 10.32 -18.69 0.54
N ARG A 69 11.18 -17.68 0.41
CA ARG A 69 11.14 -16.49 1.27
C ARG A 69 9.87 -15.69 1.08
N ARG A 70 9.40 -15.54 -0.16
CA ARG A 70 8.12 -14.90 -0.44
C ARG A 70 6.95 -15.62 0.25
N LYS A 71 6.90 -16.95 0.21
CA LYS A 71 5.84 -17.71 0.91
C LYS A 71 5.90 -17.45 2.42
N LEU A 72 7.10 -17.47 3.01
CA LEU A 72 7.28 -17.15 4.43
C LEU A 72 6.82 -15.73 4.77
N LEU A 73 7.22 -14.72 3.97
CA LEU A 73 6.82 -13.32 4.17
C LEU A 73 5.32 -13.09 3.96
N ALA A 74 4.71 -13.75 2.99
CA ALA A 74 3.27 -13.69 2.75
C ALA A 74 2.46 -14.26 3.92
N THR A 75 3.00 -15.27 4.62
CA THR A 75 2.36 -15.85 5.82
C THR A 75 2.68 -15.11 7.12
N ALA A 76 3.65 -14.20 7.11
CA ALA A 76 4.09 -13.53 8.32
C ALA A 76 3.10 -12.43 8.75
N ALA A 77 2.79 -12.39 10.05
CA ALA A 77 1.76 -11.50 10.63
C ALA A 77 2.06 -10.02 10.39
N TYR A 78 1.05 -9.16 10.25
CA TYR A 78 1.25 -7.71 10.20
C TYR A 78 1.76 -7.17 11.56
N SER A 79 2.62 -6.14 11.58
CA SER A 79 3.15 -5.57 12.83
C SER A 79 2.70 -4.13 13.06
N ALA A 80 1.84 -3.90 14.05
CA ALA A 80 1.43 -2.55 14.44
C ALA A 80 2.60 -1.69 15.00
N ALA A 81 3.67 -2.31 15.49
CA ALA A 81 4.86 -1.61 15.96
C ALA A 81 5.66 -0.97 14.80
N GLY A 82 5.69 -1.63 13.63
CA GLY A 82 6.35 -1.14 12.41
C GLY A 82 5.64 0.05 11.75
N LEU A 83 4.53 0.53 12.33
CA LEU A 83 3.82 1.75 11.93
C LEU A 83 4.21 2.97 12.76
N ALA A 84 5.15 2.84 13.70
CA ALA A 84 5.63 4.00 14.45
C ALA A 84 6.28 5.00 13.48
N LEU A 85 5.84 6.25 13.52
CA LEU A 85 6.44 7.33 12.75
C LEU A 85 7.70 7.83 13.45
N PRO A 86 8.75 8.23 12.70
CA PRO A 86 9.91 8.86 13.27
C PRO A 86 9.59 10.31 13.66
N THR A 87 10.49 10.92 14.42
CA THR A 87 10.33 12.32 14.89
C THR A 87 10.30 13.30 13.72
N THR A 88 9.73 14.49 13.94
CA THR A 88 9.74 15.59 12.97
C THR A 88 11.17 15.97 12.54
N SER A 89 12.13 15.91 13.47
CA SER A 89 13.55 16.14 13.18
C SER A 89 14.16 15.12 12.22
N TRP A 90 13.70 13.86 12.26
CA TRP A 90 14.14 12.85 11.30
C TRP A 90 13.70 13.19 9.88
N TRP A 91 12.42 13.60 9.71
CA TRP A 91 11.90 14.01 8.39
C TRP A 91 12.64 15.22 7.85
N ALA A 92 12.95 16.19 8.71
CA ALA A 92 13.70 17.39 8.32
C ALA A 92 15.15 17.08 7.89
N ALA A 93 15.78 16.07 8.51
CA ALA A 93 17.17 15.70 8.21
C ALA A 93 17.33 14.74 7.02
N ALA A 94 16.24 14.11 6.54
CA ALA A 94 16.31 13.08 5.49
C ALA A 94 16.89 13.59 4.15
N PRO A 95 16.54 14.79 3.63
CA PRO A 95 17.15 15.31 2.41
C PRO A 95 18.67 15.49 2.53
N ASP A 96 19.15 16.00 3.67
CA ASP A 96 20.58 16.21 3.91
C ASP A 96 21.33 14.88 4.04
N ALA A 97 20.72 13.86 4.63
CA ALA A 97 21.30 12.52 4.71
C ALA A 97 21.53 11.93 3.30
N ALA A 98 20.59 12.16 2.38
CA ALA A 98 20.71 11.70 0.99
C ALA A 98 21.76 12.49 0.19
N THR A 99 21.84 13.80 0.37
CA THR A 99 22.86 14.66 -0.26
C THR A 99 24.28 14.27 0.18
N ASN A 100 24.45 13.89 1.45
CA ASN A 100 25.74 13.48 2.02
C ASN A 100 26.09 12.01 1.77
N ARG A 101 25.21 11.23 1.11
CA ARG A 101 25.45 9.82 0.82
C ARG A 101 26.55 9.68 -0.23
N ARG A 102 27.60 8.92 0.10
CA ARG A 102 28.68 8.60 -0.85
C ARG A 102 28.14 7.68 -1.95
N PRO A 103 28.41 7.96 -3.24
CA PRO A 103 28.07 7.06 -4.33
C PRO A 103 28.67 5.67 -4.11
N ALA A 104 27.85 4.63 -4.29
CA ALA A 104 28.28 3.24 -4.23
C ALA A 104 28.83 2.74 -5.58
N SER A 105 28.60 3.49 -6.67
CA SER A 105 29.07 3.18 -8.01
C SER A 105 29.65 4.41 -8.72
N SER A 106 30.45 4.17 -9.76
CA SER A 106 30.95 5.21 -10.67
C SER A 106 29.94 5.58 -11.77
N ARG A 107 28.81 4.86 -11.88
CA ARG A 107 27.76 5.12 -12.89
C ARG A 107 27.20 6.52 -12.68
N SER A 108 27.21 7.34 -13.74
CA SER A 108 26.45 8.59 -13.76
C SER A 108 25.00 8.31 -14.11
N VAL A 109 24.08 8.83 -13.29
CA VAL A 109 22.64 8.78 -13.56
C VAL A 109 22.29 9.86 -14.58
N THR A 110 21.41 9.53 -15.50
CA THR A 110 20.90 10.40 -16.58
C THR A 110 19.40 10.61 -16.45
N GLN A 111 18.86 11.61 -17.15
CA GLN A 111 17.40 11.82 -17.20
C GLN A 111 16.67 10.61 -17.80
N ALA A 112 17.25 9.95 -18.81
CA ALA A 112 16.68 8.76 -19.42
C ALA A 112 16.53 7.59 -18.43
N ASP A 113 17.46 7.45 -17.47
CA ASP A 113 17.32 6.44 -16.41
C ASP A 113 16.11 6.73 -15.50
N VAL A 114 15.82 8.01 -15.23
CA VAL A 114 14.67 8.42 -14.42
C VAL A 114 13.37 8.21 -15.18
N ASP A 115 13.36 8.56 -16.47
CA ASP A 115 12.18 8.43 -17.33
C ASP A 115 11.80 6.95 -17.51
N ASP A 116 12.77 6.04 -17.68
CA ASP A 116 12.52 4.59 -17.75
C ASP A 116 11.83 4.05 -16.47
N VAL A 117 12.30 4.48 -15.29
CA VAL A 117 11.66 4.11 -14.01
C VAL A 117 10.22 4.64 -13.93
N ARG A 118 9.98 5.87 -14.38
CA ARG A 118 8.63 6.47 -14.40
C ARG A 118 7.71 5.73 -15.36
N ASP A 119 8.16 5.44 -16.58
CA ASP A 119 7.37 4.75 -17.61
C ASP A 119 7.00 3.33 -17.19
N LEU A 120 7.95 2.56 -16.64
CA LEU A 120 7.67 1.25 -16.08
C LEU A 120 6.67 1.31 -14.92
N THR A 121 6.80 2.31 -14.05
CA THR A 121 5.85 2.52 -12.93
C THR A 121 4.44 2.78 -13.44
N VAL A 122 4.27 3.64 -14.45
CA VAL A 122 2.97 3.91 -15.10
C VAL A 122 2.40 2.64 -15.74
N TYR A 123 3.23 1.89 -16.46
CA TYR A 123 2.83 0.64 -17.11
C TYR A 123 2.30 -0.40 -16.10
N TYR A 124 3.06 -0.67 -15.03
CA TYR A 124 2.65 -1.66 -14.02
C TYR A 124 1.45 -1.18 -13.20
N SER A 125 1.31 0.13 -12.94
CA SER A 125 0.15 0.71 -12.29
C SER A 125 -1.12 0.50 -13.12
N ALA A 126 -1.08 0.76 -14.43
CA ALA A 126 -2.23 0.51 -15.30
C ALA A 126 -2.62 -0.98 -15.33
N ARG A 127 -1.62 -1.88 -15.31
CA ARG A 127 -1.85 -3.33 -15.28
C ARG A 127 -2.46 -3.80 -13.95
N ASP A 128 -2.00 -3.28 -12.83
CA ASP A 128 -2.55 -3.54 -11.49
C ASP A 128 -4.03 -3.17 -11.42
N GLN A 129 -4.41 -1.99 -11.92
CA GLN A 129 -5.81 -1.54 -11.91
C GLN A 129 -6.76 -2.46 -12.71
N GLN A 130 -6.25 -3.10 -13.76
CA GLN A 130 -7.04 -4.01 -14.59
C GLN A 130 -7.11 -5.44 -14.03
N ARG A 131 -5.99 -5.98 -13.52
CA ARG A 131 -5.85 -7.42 -13.20
C ARG A 131 -5.63 -7.73 -11.72
N GLY A 132 -5.30 -6.73 -10.90
CA GLY A 132 -4.95 -6.87 -9.48
C GLY A 132 -3.46 -7.13 -9.21
N GLY A 133 -3.05 -6.84 -7.98
CA GLY A 133 -1.64 -6.74 -7.59
C GLY A 133 -0.83 -8.03 -7.56
N ALA A 134 -1.46 -9.20 -7.66
CA ALA A 134 -0.70 -10.44 -7.81
C ALA A 134 -0.11 -10.58 -9.24
N SER A 135 -0.75 -9.95 -10.23
CA SER A 135 -0.32 -9.99 -11.63
C SER A 135 0.73 -8.91 -11.91
N GLY A 136 2.00 -9.32 -12.10
CA GLY A 136 3.08 -8.42 -12.52
C GLY A 136 4.01 -7.92 -11.41
N ARG A 137 3.65 -8.07 -10.12
CA ARG A 137 4.49 -7.60 -8.99
C ARG A 137 5.90 -8.18 -9.00
N LYS A 138 6.08 -9.46 -9.37
CA LYS A 138 7.41 -10.07 -9.52
C LYS A 138 8.26 -9.36 -10.58
N ALA A 139 7.65 -9.04 -11.72
CA ALA A 139 8.36 -8.36 -12.79
C ALA A 139 8.72 -6.93 -12.37
N LEU A 140 7.79 -6.20 -11.75
CA LEU A 140 8.07 -4.90 -11.13
C LEU A 140 9.20 -4.98 -10.10
N ALA A 141 9.19 -5.98 -9.21
CA ALA A 141 10.23 -6.17 -8.19
C ALA A 141 11.62 -6.45 -8.81
N SER A 142 11.67 -7.17 -9.94
CA SER A 142 12.92 -7.34 -10.70
C SER A 142 13.40 -6.02 -11.31
N HIS A 143 12.53 -5.25 -11.98
CA HIS A 143 12.90 -3.92 -12.48
C HIS A 143 13.35 -2.96 -11.35
N LEU A 144 12.70 -3.05 -10.20
CA LEU A 144 13.05 -2.29 -9.01
C LEU A 144 14.46 -2.67 -8.53
N LEU A 145 14.75 -3.97 -8.40
CA LEU A 145 16.02 -4.49 -7.90
C LEU A 145 17.18 -4.27 -8.87
N ASP A 146 16.97 -4.57 -10.15
CA ASP A 146 18.02 -4.63 -11.17
C ASP A 146 18.23 -3.27 -11.86
N GLY A 147 17.17 -2.48 -11.99
CA GLY A 147 17.18 -1.18 -12.67
C GLY A 147 17.21 0.00 -11.70
N ALA A 148 16.18 0.13 -10.87
CA ALA A 148 15.90 1.35 -10.12
C ALA A 148 16.79 1.52 -8.86
N VAL A 149 16.98 0.47 -8.06
CA VAL A 149 17.80 0.50 -6.82
C VAL A 149 19.25 0.91 -7.10
N PRO A 150 19.95 0.38 -8.14
CA PRO A 150 21.30 0.82 -8.45
C PRO A 150 21.45 2.32 -8.73
N LEU A 151 20.41 2.98 -9.24
CA LEU A 151 20.44 4.42 -9.53
C LEU A 151 20.63 5.26 -8.25
N LEU A 152 20.05 4.82 -7.13
CA LEU A 152 20.18 5.52 -5.84
C LEU A 152 21.63 5.58 -5.33
N GLY A 153 22.47 4.63 -5.76
CA GLY A 153 23.91 4.56 -5.46
C GLY A 153 24.81 5.14 -6.55
N GLY A 154 24.24 5.79 -7.57
CA GLY A 154 24.97 6.43 -8.67
C GLY A 154 25.55 7.81 -8.32
N ARG A 155 26.23 8.40 -9.30
CA ARG A 155 26.68 9.81 -9.27
C ARG A 155 25.66 10.69 -9.97
N PHE A 156 25.29 11.80 -9.33
CA PHE A 156 24.35 12.77 -9.87
C PHE A 156 25.10 14.03 -10.32
N ARG A 157 24.74 14.56 -11.50
CA ARG A 157 25.30 15.82 -12.01
C ARG A 157 24.73 17.04 -11.30
N THR A 158 23.49 16.96 -10.84
CA THR A 158 22.76 18.02 -10.15
C THR A 158 21.95 17.44 -9.01
N ASP A 159 21.67 18.26 -7.99
CA ASP A 159 20.79 17.83 -6.89
C ASP A 159 19.34 17.61 -7.37
N GLN A 160 18.88 18.36 -8.37
CA GLN A 160 17.55 18.14 -8.96
C GLN A 160 17.44 16.72 -9.56
N LEU A 161 18.43 16.26 -10.32
CA LEU A 161 18.43 14.90 -10.88
C LEU A 161 18.46 13.83 -9.78
N ARG A 162 19.17 14.09 -8.66
CA ARG A 162 19.12 13.21 -7.48
C ARG A 162 17.71 13.12 -6.92
N ARG A 163 17.06 14.26 -6.67
CA ARG A 163 15.68 14.31 -6.15
C ARG A 163 14.71 13.60 -7.09
N ASP A 164 14.79 13.87 -8.38
CA ASP A 164 13.95 13.22 -9.40
C ASP A 164 14.15 11.69 -9.43
N THR A 165 15.39 11.22 -9.32
CA THR A 165 15.71 9.79 -9.23
C THR A 165 15.11 9.18 -7.98
N TYR A 166 15.30 9.83 -6.81
CA TYR A 166 14.78 9.31 -5.55
C TYR A 166 13.24 9.29 -5.54
N SER A 167 12.57 10.32 -6.05
CA SER A 167 11.11 10.33 -6.23
C SER A 167 10.63 9.21 -7.14
N ALA A 168 11.29 8.99 -8.29
CA ALA A 168 10.90 7.93 -9.22
C ALA A 168 11.05 6.54 -8.59
N VAL A 169 12.16 6.27 -7.88
CA VAL A 169 12.37 5.00 -7.19
C VAL A 169 11.40 4.84 -6.01
N ALA A 170 11.10 5.91 -5.28
CA ALA A 170 10.10 5.90 -4.20
C ALA A 170 8.70 5.58 -4.74
N GLU A 171 8.30 6.14 -5.89
CA GLU A 171 6.99 5.87 -6.50
C GLU A 171 6.90 4.42 -7.02
N MET A 172 7.97 3.88 -7.62
CA MET A 172 8.03 2.47 -8.01
C MET A 172 7.97 1.53 -6.78
N THR A 173 8.68 1.89 -5.70
CA THR A 173 8.66 1.15 -4.43
C THR A 173 7.26 1.18 -3.79
N TYR A 174 6.60 2.34 -3.83
CA TYR A 174 5.21 2.49 -3.41
C TYR A 174 4.31 1.55 -4.19
N LEU A 175 4.44 1.50 -5.52
CA LEU A 175 3.64 0.62 -6.36
C LEU A 175 3.84 -0.85 -6.00
N ALA A 176 5.08 -1.30 -5.75
CA ALA A 176 5.35 -2.65 -5.28
C ALA A 176 4.65 -2.96 -3.94
N GLY A 177 4.65 -2.00 -3.02
CA GLY A 177 3.92 -2.09 -1.75
C GLY A 177 2.41 -2.12 -1.91
N TRP A 178 1.86 -1.29 -2.80
CA TRP A 178 0.44 -1.26 -3.13
C TRP A 178 -0.02 -2.58 -3.75
N MET A 179 0.74 -3.13 -4.71
CA MET A 179 0.45 -4.43 -5.32
C MET A 179 0.51 -5.56 -4.30
N ALA A 180 1.44 -5.51 -3.34
CA ALA A 180 1.50 -6.47 -2.23
C ALA A 180 0.28 -6.34 -1.31
N PHE A 181 -0.17 -5.11 -1.03
CA PHE A 181 -1.38 -4.86 -0.26
C PHE A 181 -2.62 -5.40 -0.97
N ASP A 182 -2.72 -5.19 -2.27
CA ASP A 182 -3.81 -5.69 -3.10
C ASP A 182 -3.82 -7.22 -3.24
N ALA A 183 -2.66 -7.85 -3.11
CA ALA A 183 -2.48 -9.30 -2.99
C ALA A 183 -2.72 -9.84 -1.56
N SER A 184 -3.10 -8.98 -0.60
CA SER A 184 -3.26 -9.31 0.84
C SER A 184 -1.98 -9.82 1.51
N GLU A 185 -0.81 -9.51 0.94
CA GLU A 185 0.51 -9.78 1.53
C GLU A 185 0.93 -8.63 2.46
N HIS A 186 0.19 -8.45 3.55
CA HIS A 186 0.22 -7.21 4.35
C HIS A 186 1.59 -6.86 4.96
N ARG A 187 2.38 -7.84 5.39
CA ARG A 187 3.73 -7.56 5.90
C ARG A 187 4.67 -7.07 4.79
N THR A 188 4.63 -7.72 3.63
CA THR A 188 5.41 -7.30 2.45
C THR A 188 5.02 -5.87 2.03
N ALA A 189 3.72 -5.59 1.99
CA ALA A 189 3.21 -4.25 1.72
C ALA A 189 3.73 -3.20 2.70
N GLN A 190 3.65 -3.48 4.00
CA GLN A 190 4.13 -2.59 5.06
C GLN A 190 5.61 -2.24 4.85
N ARG A 191 6.47 -3.25 4.58
CA ARG A 191 7.90 -3.03 4.39
C ARG A 191 8.19 -2.14 3.17
N TYR A 192 7.57 -2.43 2.02
CA TYR A 192 7.74 -1.61 0.82
C TYR A 192 7.25 -0.18 1.04
N LEU A 193 6.07 0.01 1.63
CA LEU A 193 5.50 1.33 1.87
C LEU A 193 6.34 2.14 2.87
N THR A 194 6.84 1.53 3.95
CA THR A 194 7.77 2.21 4.87
C THR A 194 9.06 2.64 4.15
N ILE A 195 9.65 1.77 3.32
CA ILE A 195 10.85 2.12 2.53
C ILE A 195 10.54 3.25 1.53
N ALA A 196 9.41 3.19 0.82
CA ALA A 196 8.99 4.22 -0.11
C ALA A 196 8.84 5.59 0.58
N ALA A 197 8.24 5.64 1.78
CA ALA A 197 8.10 6.87 2.55
C ALA A 197 9.47 7.47 2.94
N ARG A 198 10.46 6.60 3.20
CA ARG A 198 11.83 7.01 3.53
C ARG A 198 12.55 7.58 2.32
N ILE A 199 12.47 6.93 1.17
CA ILE A 199 13.09 7.41 -0.07
C ILE A 199 12.42 8.73 -0.52
N ALA A 200 11.10 8.86 -0.37
CA ALA A 200 10.40 10.12 -0.65
C ALA A 200 10.85 11.26 0.28
N ALA A 201 11.11 10.98 1.57
CA ALA A 201 11.69 11.95 2.49
C ALA A 201 13.11 12.36 2.07
N GLU A 202 13.95 11.41 1.66
CA GLU A 202 15.29 11.64 1.13
C GLU A 202 15.29 12.43 -0.20
N ALA A 203 14.22 12.30 -0.99
CA ALA A 203 13.99 13.11 -2.19
C ALA A 203 13.58 14.56 -1.85
N GLY A 204 13.04 14.80 -0.64
CA GLY A 204 12.34 16.05 -0.32
C GLY A 204 10.99 16.18 -1.02
N ASP A 205 10.38 15.06 -1.44
CA ASP A 205 9.11 15.04 -2.15
C ASP A 205 7.94 14.87 -1.16
N GLY A 206 7.47 16.01 -0.66
CA GLY A 206 6.38 16.09 0.30
C GLY A 206 5.08 15.43 -0.20
N PRO A 207 4.54 15.81 -1.38
CA PRO A 207 3.35 15.18 -1.94
C PRO A 207 3.44 13.66 -2.05
N LEU A 208 4.56 13.12 -2.57
CA LEU A 208 4.77 11.66 -2.63
C LEU A 208 4.86 11.05 -1.23
N GLY A 209 5.55 11.68 -0.28
CA GLY A 209 5.59 11.24 1.11
C GLY A 209 4.19 11.15 1.73
N GLY A 210 3.35 12.17 1.51
CA GLY A 210 1.94 12.17 1.93
C GLY A 210 1.14 11.04 1.27
N HIS A 211 1.37 10.80 -0.02
CA HIS A 211 0.73 9.71 -0.77
C HIS A 211 1.04 8.33 -0.18
N VAL A 212 2.29 8.08 0.19
CA VAL A 212 2.72 6.80 0.76
C VAL A 212 2.20 6.63 2.19
N LEU A 213 2.27 7.68 3.02
CA LEU A 213 1.73 7.65 4.39
C LEU A 213 0.22 7.38 4.40
N ARG A 214 -0.51 7.99 3.45
CA ARG A 214 -1.93 7.67 3.21
C ARG A 214 -2.14 6.18 2.90
N ALA A 215 -1.29 5.56 2.09
CA ALA A 215 -1.43 4.14 1.78
C ALA A 215 -1.19 3.24 2.99
N LEU A 216 -0.19 3.57 3.84
CA LEU A 216 0.00 2.92 5.14
C LEU A 216 -1.23 3.11 6.06
N ALA A 217 -1.83 4.31 6.07
CA ALA A 217 -3.05 4.57 6.82
C ALA A 217 -4.22 3.72 6.31
N HIS A 218 -4.43 3.65 5.00
CA HIS A 218 -5.46 2.80 4.38
C HIS A 218 -5.29 1.34 4.79
N GLN A 219 -4.06 0.80 4.68
CA GLN A 219 -3.75 -0.55 5.12
C GLN A 219 -4.07 -0.76 6.61
N ALA A 220 -3.71 0.19 7.47
CA ALA A 220 -3.97 0.11 8.90
C ALA A 220 -5.47 0.17 9.24
N VAL A 221 -6.29 0.94 8.51
CA VAL A 221 -7.75 0.93 8.65
C VAL A 221 -8.30 -0.45 8.32
N ASP A 222 -7.94 -1.00 7.16
CA ASP A 222 -8.45 -2.30 6.68
C ASP A 222 -8.08 -3.46 7.62
N LEU A 223 -6.98 -3.33 8.36
CA LEU A 223 -6.51 -4.32 9.34
C LEU A 223 -7.00 -4.06 10.77
N GLY A 224 -7.83 -3.05 11.00
CA GLY A 224 -8.43 -2.78 12.32
C GLY A 224 -7.46 -2.14 13.32
N HIS A 225 -6.55 -1.27 12.86
CA HIS A 225 -5.61 -0.53 13.71
C HIS A 225 -5.91 0.98 13.71
N PRO A 226 -7.04 1.44 14.27
CA PRO A 226 -7.56 2.81 14.07
C PRO A 226 -6.61 3.90 14.55
N ARG A 227 -6.06 3.79 15.77
CA ARG A 227 -5.11 4.78 16.31
C ARG A 227 -3.85 4.93 15.47
N ARG A 228 -3.33 3.83 14.91
CA ARG A 228 -2.16 3.84 14.04
C ARG A 228 -2.51 4.42 12.67
N ALA A 229 -3.68 4.07 12.14
CA ALA A 229 -4.18 4.62 10.90
C ALA A 229 -4.36 6.14 10.98
N LEU A 230 -4.94 6.64 12.08
CA LEU A 230 -5.13 8.06 12.30
C LEU A 230 -3.80 8.82 12.37
N ALA A 231 -2.83 8.31 13.15
CA ALA A 231 -1.50 8.93 13.22
C ALA A 231 -0.80 9.03 11.85
N LEU A 232 -0.92 7.99 11.02
CA LEU A 232 -0.37 7.98 9.65
C LEU A 232 -1.13 8.95 8.72
N ALA A 233 -2.45 8.99 8.83
CA ALA A 233 -3.29 9.88 8.05
C ALA A 233 -3.04 11.35 8.43
N ASP A 234 -2.97 11.69 9.72
CA ASP A 234 -2.61 13.03 10.19
C ASP A 234 -1.24 13.46 9.67
N ALA A 235 -0.26 12.55 9.70
CA ALA A 235 1.06 12.82 9.14
C ALA A 235 0.99 13.10 7.62
N SER A 236 0.13 12.42 6.87
CA SER A 236 -0.06 12.72 5.44
C SER A 236 -0.65 14.11 5.17
N MET A 237 -1.35 14.69 6.14
CA MET A 237 -2.08 15.95 6.03
C MET A 237 -1.25 17.21 6.35
N SER A 238 0.07 17.06 6.57
CA SER A 238 0.96 18.20 6.86
C SER A 238 1.08 19.19 5.68
N ARG A 239 1.50 20.43 5.98
CA ARG A 239 1.57 21.52 4.98
C ARG A 239 2.55 21.24 3.84
N ASP A 240 3.69 20.65 4.14
CA ASP A 240 4.71 20.24 3.16
C ASP A 240 4.24 19.11 2.24
N ARG A 241 3.24 18.32 2.67
CA ARG A 241 2.70 17.17 1.94
C ARG A 241 1.39 17.54 1.25
N TYR A 242 0.29 17.49 2.01
CA TYR A 242 -1.05 17.84 1.52
C TYR A 242 -1.13 19.26 0.94
N GLY A 243 -0.44 20.23 1.54
CA GLY A 243 -0.48 21.62 1.08
C GLY A 243 0.20 21.87 -0.28
N GLN A 244 1.13 21.00 -0.70
CA GLN A 244 1.84 21.08 -1.97
C GLN A 244 1.32 20.10 -3.03
N ALA A 245 0.44 19.18 -2.63
CA ALA A 245 -0.11 18.16 -3.51
C ALA A 245 -1.14 18.73 -4.50
N SER A 246 -1.28 18.07 -5.66
CA SER A 246 -2.34 18.40 -6.62
C SER A 246 -3.72 18.23 -5.99
N HIS A 247 -4.74 18.91 -6.52
CA HIS A 247 -6.11 18.81 -6.01
C HIS A 247 -6.64 17.36 -5.99
N ARG A 248 -6.31 16.57 -7.02
CA ARG A 248 -6.69 15.14 -7.07
C ARG A 248 -6.02 14.33 -5.96
N GLU A 249 -4.73 14.58 -5.71
CA GLU A 249 -3.99 13.91 -4.64
C GLU A 249 -4.49 14.33 -3.26
N ARG A 250 -4.75 15.61 -3.05
CA ARG A 250 -5.40 16.13 -1.83
C ARG A 250 -6.73 15.46 -1.54
N ALA A 251 -7.56 15.27 -2.56
CA ALA A 251 -8.85 14.59 -2.39
C ALA A 251 -8.68 13.15 -1.89
N LEU A 252 -7.71 12.42 -2.46
CA LEU A 252 -7.39 11.06 -2.06
C LEU A 252 -6.80 10.99 -0.64
N LEU A 253 -5.93 11.93 -0.25
CA LEU A 253 -5.41 12.04 1.12
C LEU A 253 -6.56 12.32 2.12
N ALA A 254 -7.42 13.30 1.80
CA ALA A 254 -8.52 13.71 2.67
C ALA A 254 -9.56 12.62 2.90
N ILE A 255 -9.91 11.82 1.88
CA ILE A 255 -10.91 10.76 2.07
C ILE A 255 -10.38 9.58 2.90
N VAL A 256 -9.09 9.26 2.79
CA VAL A 256 -8.47 8.24 3.66
C VAL A 256 -8.32 8.77 5.09
N HIS A 257 -8.06 10.07 5.26
CA HIS A 257 -8.14 10.72 6.58
C HIS A 257 -9.53 10.59 7.19
N ALA A 258 -10.59 10.80 6.39
CA ALA A 258 -11.97 10.57 6.84
C ALA A 258 -12.20 9.13 7.30
N ARG A 259 -11.66 8.14 6.58
CA ARG A 259 -11.76 6.72 6.99
C ARG A 259 -11.03 6.42 8.28
N ALA A 260 -9.85 7.00 8.48
CA ALA A 260 -9.11 6.85 9.73
C ALA A 260 -9.87 7.46 10.91
N LEU A 261 -10.42 8.66 10.75
CA LEU A 261 -11.28 9.32 11.74
C LEU A 261 -12.54 8.49 12.05
N ALA A 262 -13.18 7.93 11.01
CA ALA A 262 -14.35 7.07 11.18
C ALA A 262 -14.03 5.84 12.02
N SER A 263 -12.89 5.19 11.74
CA SER A 263 -12.43 4.00 12.46
C SER A 263 -12.04 4.29 13.92
N ASP A 264 -11.65 5.54 14.23
CA ASP A 264 -11.33 5.99 15.60
C ASP A 264 -12.56 6.54 16.35
N GLY A 265 -13.70 6.74 15.65
CA GLY A 265 -14.97 7.19 16.23
C GLY A 265 -15.23 8.69 16.15
N ASP A 266 -14.39 9.49 15.48
CA ASP A 266 -14.61 10.93 15.30
C ASP A 266 -15.59 11.21 14.14
N ARG A 267 -16.88 11.23 14.48
CA ARG A 267 -17.96 11.49 13.51
C ARG A 267 -17.87 12.89 12.89
N ALA A 268 -17.57 13.92 13.67
CA ALA A 268 -17.54 15.29 13.18
C ALA A 268 -16.35 15.52 12.24
N GLY A 269 -15.17 15.04 12.64
CA GLY A 269 -13.97 15.05 11.82
C GLY A 269 -14.17 14.26 10.52
N THR A 270 -14.81 13.09 10.58
CA THR A 270 -15.09 12.26 9.39
C THR A 270 -15.89 13.03 8.34
N LEU A 271 -17.01 13.65 8.74
CA LEU A 271 -17.86 14.41 7.82
C LEU A 271 -17.11 15.63 7.24
N ALA A 272 -16.34 16.34 8.07
CA ALA A 272 -15.53 17.46 7.62
C ALA A 272 -14.45 17.05 6.61
N ALA A 273 -13.83 15.88 6.81
CA ALA A 273 -12.83 15.31 5.91
C ALA A 273 -13.45 14.80 4.59
N ILE A 274 -14.64 14.20 4.62
CA ILE A 274 -15.41 13.86 3.41
C ILE A 274 -15.67 15.11 2.58
N SER A 275 -16.23 16.17 3.20
CA SER A 275 -16.50 17.42 2.48
C SER A 275 -15.23 18.09 1.96
N ARG A 276 -14.08 17.93 2.65
CA ARG A 276 -12.79 18.39 2.15
C ARG A 276 -12.37 17.64 0.89
N ALA A 277 -12.48 16.31 0.90
CA ALA A 277 -12.16 15.47 -0.25
C ALA A 277 -13.02 15.79 -1.48
N GLU A 278 -14.33 16.03 -1.28
CA GLU A 278 -15.25 16.44 -2.34
C GLU A 278 -14.84 17.78 -2.96
N ARG A 279 -14.51 18.79 -2.14
CA ARG A 279 -14.07 20.10 -2.63
C ARG A 279 -12.75 20.04 -3.38
N ASP A 280 -11.81 19.23 -2.91
CA ASP A 280 -10.53 19.03 -3.59
C ASP A 280 -10.74 18.33 -4.93
N LEU A 281 -11.57 17.26 -4.99
CA LEU A 281 -11.82 16.56 -6.24
C LEU A 281 -12.55 17.43 -7.26
N ALA A 282 -13.50 18.26 -6.82
CA ALA A 282 -14.21 19.20 -7.70
C ALA A 282 -13.27 20.22 -8.39
N ARG A 283 -12.07 20.46 -7.84
CA ARG A 283 -11.04 21.34 -8.41
C ARG A 283 -9.99 20.58 -9.23
N ALA A 284 -10.02 19.25 -9.22
CA ALA A 284 -8.97 18.40 -9.79
C ALA A 284 -8.86 18.48 -11.32
N ASP A 285 -9.93 18.82 -12.02
CA ASP A 285 -9.94 18.91 -13.48
C ASP A 285 -9.29 20.18 -14.02
N ALA A 286 -9.00 21.16 -13.14
CA ALA A 286 -8.33 22.41 -13.50
C ALA A 286 -6.80 22.34 -13.41
N THR A 287 -6.23 21.23 -12.93
CA THR A 287 -4.80 21.11 -12.62
C THR A 287 -4.21 19.80 -13.11
N GLU A 288 -3.01 19.86 -13.69
CA GLU A 288 -2.23 18.66 -13.98
C GLU A 288 -1.93 17.89 -12.69
N ALA A 289 -2.08 16.57 -12.73
CA ALA A 289 -1.90 15.70 -11.58
C ALA A 289 -0.94 14.55 -11.93
N PRO A 290 -0.10 14.10 -10.99
CA PRO A 290 0.78 12.95 -11.20
C PRO A 290 0.01 11.69 -11.59
N ALA A 291 0.59 10.86 -12.47
CA ALA A 291 -0.05 9.65 -12.99
C ALA A 291 -0.52 8.69 -11.87
N ARG A 292 0.22 8.61 -10.75
CA ARG A 292 -0.15 7.83 -9.55
C ARG A 292 -1.54 8.11 -8.99
N VAL A 293 -2.12 9.29 -9.22
CA VAL A 293 -3.49 9.62 -8.75
C VAL A 293 -4.53 9.61 -9.87
N GLY A 294 -4.17 9.27 -11.11
CA GLY A 294 -5.08 9.30 -12.25
C GLY A 294 -6.33 8.40 -12.11
N PHE A 295 -6.22 7.33 -11.32
CA PHE A 295 -7.34 6.42 -11.00
C PHE A 295 -8.39 7.04 -10.06
N PHE A 296 -8.03 8.10 -9.34
CA PHE A 296 -8.87 8.69 -8.32
C PHE A 296 -9.83 9.71 -8.92
N GLN A 297 -11.08 9.29 -9.05
CA GLN A 297 -12.18 10.02 -9.67
C GLN A 297 -13.44 9.87 -8.82
N GLU A 298 -14.57 10.42 -9.27
CA GLU A 298 -15.85 10.39 -8.55
C GLU A 298 -16.22 8.99 -8.03
N ALA A 299 -16.07 7.96 -8.86
CA ALA A 299 -16.37 6.59 -8.47
C ALA A 299 -15.50 6.10 -7.30
N SER A 300 -14.23 6.50 -7.25
CA SER A 300 -13.28 6.14 -6.19
C SER A 300 -13.57 6.91 -4.91
N LEU A 301 -13.87 8.21 -5.02
CA LEU A 301 -14.33 9.02 -3.89
C LEU A 301 -15.61 8.44 -3.28
N ALA A 302 -16.61 8.12 -4.10
CA ALA A 302 -17.87 7.54 -3.62
C ALA A 302 -17.66 6.19 -2.90
N HIS A 303 -16.74 5.34 -3.37
CA HIS A 303 -16.40 4.09 -2.68
C HIS A 303 -15.82 4.34 -1.28
N GLU A 304 -14.85 5.24 -1.18
CA GLU A 304 -14.17 5.53 0.08
C GLU A 304 -15.11 6.26 1.07
N THR A 305 -15.96 7.17 0.57
CA THR A 305 -17.03 7.80 1.35
C THR A 305 -18.00 6.75 1.91
N ALA A 306 -18.42 5.79 1.09
CA ALA A 306 -19.28 4.70 1.54
C ALA A 306 -18.61 3.86 2.64
N CYS A 307 -17.30 3.58 2.52
CA CYS A 307 -16.55 2.89 3.57
C CYS A 307 -16.52 3.70 4.87
N ALA A 308 -16.23 5.00 4.82
CA ALA A 308 -16.25 5.86 6.00
C ALA A 308 -17.63 5.90 6.68
N LEU A 309 -18.71 6.03 5.90
CA LEU A 309 -20.09 6.02 6.41
C LEU A 309 -20.46 4.67 7.03
N ARG A 310 -20.07 3.56 6.40
CA ARG A 310 -20.26 2.21 6.96
C ARG A 310 -19.55 2.08 8.30
N ASP A 311 -18.30 2.53 8.38
CA ASP A 311 -17.47 2.41 9.59
C ASP A 311 -18.00 3.33 10.73
N MET A 312 -18.72 4.41 10.38
CA MET A 312 -19.50 5.23 11.32
C MET A 312 -20.85 4.62 11.75
N GLY A 313 -21.21 3.42 11.27
CA GLY A 313 -22.50 2.79 11.56
C GLY A 313 -23.69 3.40 10.80
N GLN A 314 -23.46 3.97 9.61
CA GLN A 314 -24.50 4.54 8.74
C GLN A 314 -24.69 3.71 7.46
N PRO A 315 -25.24 2.48 7.55
CA PRO A 315 -25.31 1.57 6.41
C PRO A 315 -26.24 2.06 5.28
N ARG A 316 -27.29 2.82 5.60
CA ARG A 316 -28.20 3.39 4.59
C ARG A 316 -27.50 4.42 3.71
N ASP A 317 -26.73 5.32 4.32
CA ASP A 317 -25.99 6.34 3.58
C ASP A 317 -24.81 5.72 2.82
N ALA A 318 -24.11 4.74 3.44
CA ALA A 318 -23.06 3.99 2.78
C ALA A 318 -23.55 3.31 1.49
N GLU A 319 -24.73 2.72 1.51
CA GLU A 319 -25.33 2.09 0.32
C GLU A 319 -25.54 3.06 -0.84
N ILE A 320 -26.03 4.28 -0.57
CA ILE A 320 -26.23 5.32 -1.59
C ILE A 320 -24.89 5.60 -2.30
N HIS A 321 -23.82 5.77 -1.53
CA HIS A 321 -22.50 6.06 -2.07
C HIS A 321 -21.87 4.84 -2.79
N PHE A 322 -22.10 3.61 -2.30
CA PHE A 322 -21.70 2.41 -3.03
C PHE A 322 -22.42 2.28 -4.37
N LYS A 323 -23.75 2.49 -4.40
CA LYS A 323 -24.54 2.52 -5.65
C LYS A 323 -24.03 3.60 -6.62
N ARG A 324 -23.71 4.80 -6.13
CA ARG A 324 -23.07 5.87 -6.92
C ARG A 324 -21.72 5.44 -7.50
N SER A 325 -20.88 4.79 -6.70
CA SER A 325 -19.59 4.26 -7.15
C SER A 325 -19.77 3.21 -8.26
N VAL A 326 -20.73 2.29 -8.11
CA VAL A 326 -21.05 1.26 -9.11
C VAL A 326 -21.54 1.89 -10.42
N ALA A 327 -22.43 2.88 -10.35
CA ALA A 327 -23.03 3.52 -11.52
C ALA A 327 -22.05 4.36 -12.34
N THR A 328 -21.09 5.02 -11.68
CA THR A 328 -20.15 5.95 -12.33
C THR A 328 -18.85 5.29 -12.80
N ARG A 329 -18.57 4.04 -12.40
CA ARG A 329 -17.31 3.35 -12.71
C ARG A 329 -17.32 2.71 -14.10
N ARG A 330 -16.29 2.99 -14.89
CA ARG A 330 -16.03 2.30 -16.18
C ARG A 330 -15.57 0.86 -15.93
N ARG A 331 -16.50 -0.10 -16.04
CA ARG A 331 -16.32 -1.52 -15.67
C ARG A 331 -15.08 -2.18 -16.27
N GLN A 332 -14.80 -1.95 -17.56
CA GLN A 332 -13.67 -2.60 -18.26
C GLN A 332 -12.29 -2.11 -17.79
N GLN A 333 -12.18 -0.84 -17.44
CA GLN A 333 -10.89 -0.24 -17.03
C GLN A 333 -10.56 -0.53 -15.57
N PHE A 334 -11.58 -0.73 -14.72
CA PHE A 334 -11.45 -0.85 -13.26
C PHE A 334 -12.21 -2.07 -12.72
N ALA A 335 -12.15 -3.21 -13.43
CA ALA A 335 -12.90 -4.42 -13.10
C ALA A 335 -12.63 -4.89 -11.66
N ARG A 336 -11.37 -4.79 -11.21
CA ARG A 336 -10.95 -5.12 -9.85
C ARG A 336 -11.63 -4.29 -8.78
N THR A 337 -11.55 -2.96 -8.87
CA THR A 337 -12.16 -2.08 -7.87
C THR A 337 -13.69 -2.14 -7.95
N HIS A 338 -14.26 -2.38 -9.13
CA HIS A 338 -15.70 -2.57 -9.32
C HIS A 338 -16.23 -3.78 -8.55
N SER A 339 -15.58 -4.94 -8.66
CA SER A 339 -16.02 -6.16 -7.98
C SER A 339 -15.91 -6.05 -6.45
N VAL A 340 -14.86 -5.38 -5.94
CA VAL A 340 -14.72 -5.09 -4.50
C VAL A 340 -15.84 -4.16 -4.01
N THR A 341 -16.20 -3.12 -4.77
CA THR A 341 -17.32 -2.22 -4.42
C THR A 341 -18.64 -2.98 -4.32
N LEU A 342 -18.96 -3.85 -5.28
CA LEU A 342 -20.17 -4.69 -5.23
C LEU A 342 -20.16 -5.64 -4.02
N GLY A 343 -18.99 -6.19 -3.69
CA GLY A 343 -18.79 -6.96 -2.47
C GLY A 343 -19.18 -6.22 -1.19
N TYR A 344 -18.71 -4.98 -1.04
CA TYR A 344 -19.04 -4.15 0.12
C TYR A 344 -20.50 -3.68 0.13
N LEU A 345 -21.07 -3.40 -1.05
CA LEU A 345 -22.49 -3.08 -1.20
C LEU A 345 -23.38 -4.21 -0.68
N GLY A 346 -23.11 -5.46 -1.09
CA GLY A 346 -23.87 -6.61 -0.60
C GLY A 346 -23.73 -6.83 0.91
N ALA A 347 -22.54 -6.60 1.48
CA ALA A 347 -22.34 -6.68 2.94
C ALA A 347 -23.19 -5.64 3.68
N VAL A 348 -23.27 -4.41 3.16
CA VAL A 348 -24.13 -3.36 3.71
C VAL A 348 -25.62 -3.68 3.53
N GLN A 349 -26.04 -4.35 2.45
CA GLN A 349 -27.41 -4.82 2.27
C GLN A 349 -27.77 -5.92 3.28
N VAL A 350 -26.86 -6.86 3.58
CA VAL A 350 -27.05 -7.87 4.64
C VAL A 350 -27.19 -7.23 6.01
N GLN A 351 -26.36 -6.24 6.35
CA GLN A 351 -26.46 -5.50 7.62
C GLN A 351 -27.83 -4.84 7.81
N GLN A 352 -28.53 -4.53 6.71
CA GLN A 352 -29.87 -3.95 6.72
C GLN A 352 -30.99 -4.99 6.63
N GLY A 353 -30.67 -6.29 6.67
CA GLY A 353 -31.64 -7.39 6.59
C GLY A 353 -32.15 -7.71 5.18
N ARG A 354 -31.56 -7.12 4.13
CA ARG A 354 -31.99 -7.29 2.73
C ARG A 354 -31.19 -8.39 2.03
N LEU A 355 -31.39 -9.62 2.49
CA LEU A 355 -30.60 -10.78 2.07
C LEU A 355 -30.75 -11.13 0.58
N GLU A 356 -31.95 -11.02 0.01
CA GLU A 356 -32.18 -11.31 -1.42
C GLU A 356 -31.45 -10.31 -2.32
N GLU A 357 -31.57 -9.00 -2.02
CA GLU A 357 -30.84 -7.93 -2.72
C GLU A 357 -29.33 -8.13 -2.60
N ALA A 358 -28.84 -8.47 -1.40
CA ALA A 358 -27.42 -8.76 -1.18
C ALA A 358 -26.92 -9.94 -2.02
N CYS A 359 -27.69 -11.02 -2.11
CA CYS A 359 -27.34 -12.17 -2.93
C CYS A 359 -27.28 -11.81 -4.42
N ALA A 360 -28.21 -10.98 -4.92
CA ALA A 360 -28.18 -10.50 -6.29
C ALA A 360 -26.91 -9.66 -6.58
N THR A 361 -26.63 -8.67 -5.72
CA THR A 361 -25.42 -7.83 -5.82
C THR A 361 -24.13 -8.66 -5.76
N TRP A 362 -24.06 -9.65 -4.86
CA TRP A 362 -22.88 -10.50 -4.74
C TRP A 362 -22.71 -11.47 -5.91
N ASN A 363 -23.78 -11.91 -6.56
CA ASN A 363 -23.68 -12.64 -7.82
C ASN A 363 -23.04 -11.78 -8.92
N GLU A 364 -23.44 -10.50 -9.04
CA GLU A 364 -22.78 -9.55 -9.95
C GLU A 364 -21.30 -9.34 -9.59
N ALA A 365 -20.99 -9.28 -8.28
CA ALA A 365 -19.60 -9.19 -7.82
C ALA A 365 -18.77 -10.40 -8.26
N LEU A 366 -19.30 -11.62 -8.12
CA LEU A 366 -18.63 -12.85 -8.54
C LEU A 366 -18.43 -12.90 -10.07
N ASP A 367 -19.40 -12.43 -10.86
CA ASP A 367 -19.25 -12.32 -12.32
C ASP A 367 -18.13 -11.35 -12.69
N ALA A 368 -18.06 -10.21 -12.01
CA ALA A 368 -17.00 -9.23 -12.20
C ALA A 368 -15.62 -9.70 -11.73
N MET A 369 -15.54 -10.73 -10.85
CA MET A 369 -14.28 -11.29 -10.34
C MET A 369 -13.58 -12.25 -11.30
N ALA A 370 -14.27 -12.72 -12.35
CA ALA A 370 -13.70 -13.66 -13.30
C ALA A 370 -12.42 -13.10 -13.97
N GLY A 371 -11.30 -13.82 -13.82
CA GLY A 371 -10.00 -13.44 -14.40
C GLY A 371 -9.18 -12.42 -13.60
N ILE A 372 -9.65 -12.00 -12.43
CA ILE A 372 -8.92 -11.06 -11.55
C ILE A 372 -8.03 -11.83 -10.56
N GLN A 373 -6.78 -11.41 -10.42
CA GLN A 373 -5.80 -11.95 -9.48
C GLN A 373 -5.57 -10.94 -8.35
N SER A 374 -6.51 -10.88 -7.41
CA SER A 374 -6.53 -9.91 -6.29
C SER A 374 -6.86 -10.59 -4.97
N GLY A 375 -5.96 -10.46 -3.98
CA GLY A 375 -6.16 -10.96 -2.62
C GLY A 375 -7.38 -10.31 -1.97
N ARG A 376 -7.55 -8.99 -2.11
CA ARG A 376 -8.75 -8.31 -1.59
C ARG A 376 -10.06 -8.78 -2.22
N ALA A 377 -10.04 -9.23 -3.49
CA ALA A 377 -11.25 -9.78 -4.11
C ALA A 377 -11.58 -11.14 -3.51
N ARG A 378 -10.56 -11.96 -3.25
CA ARG A 378 -10.68 -13.21 -2.49
C ARG A 378 -11.20 -12.96 -1.07
N ASP A 379 -10.69 -11.96 -0.36
CA ASP A 379 -11.13 -11.60 1.00
C ASP A 379 -12.59 -11.16 1.03
N VAL A 380 -13.05 -10.45 0.00
CA VAL A 380 -14.48 -10.14 -0.18
C VAL A 380 -15.32 -11.42 -0.27
N ILE A 381 -14.88 -12.43 -1.03
CA ILE A 381 -15.61 -13.71 -1.12
C ILE A 381 -15.62 -14.43 0.22
N VAL A 382 -14.51 -14.45 0.94
CA VAL A 382 -14.44 -15.03 2.30
C VAL A 382 -15.40 -14.31 3.24
N ARG A 383 -15.46 -12.97 3.17
CA ARG A 383 -16.40 -12.17 3.96
C ARG A 383 -17.86 -12.46 3.59
N MET A 384 -18.20 -12.59 2.30
CA MET A 384 -19.53 -13.02 1.87
C MET A 384 -19.95 -14.32 2.55
N GLN A 385 -19.06 -15.32 2.59
CA GLN A 385 -19.34 -16.60 3.24
C GLN A 385 -19.54 -16.48 4.74
N SER A 386 -18.75 -15.62 5.40
CA SER A 386 -18.91 -15.31 6.82
C SER A 386 -20.26 -14.64 7.09
N ASP A 387 -20.63 -13.63 6.30
CA ASP A 387 -21.84 -12.83 6.48
C ASP A 387 -23.13 -13.65 6.26
N ILE A 388 -23.11 -14.66 5.36
CA ILE A 388 -24.26 -15.55 5.15
C ILE A 388 -24.27 -16.79 6.06
N SER A 389 -23.18 -17.07 6.77
CA SER A 389 -23.07 -18.25 7.65
C SER A 389 -24.23 -18.38 8.65
N PRO A 390 -24.67 -17.30 9.35
CA PRO A 390 -25.77 -17.38 10.31
C PRO A 390 -27.11 -17.77 9.69
N VAL A 391 -27.31 -17.49 8.39
CA VAL A 391 -28.56 -17.73 7.66
C VAL A 391 -28.44 -18.88 6.67
N ARG A 392 -27.31 -19.60 6.63
CA ARG A 392 -27.00 -20.59 5.59
C ARG A 392 -28.03 -21.71 5.45
N GLN A 393 -28.63 -22.16 6.54
CA GLN A 393 -29.66 -23.21 6.53
C GLN A 393 -31.08 -22.69 6.28
N ARG A 394 -31.32 -21.40 6.54
CA ARG A 394 -32.67 -20.79 6.50
C ARG A 394 -32.88 -19.85 5.31
N GLY A 395 -31.79 -19.42 4.65
CA GLY A 395 -31.78 -18.43 3.58
C GLY A 395 -32.25 -18.93 2.21
N GLY A 396 -32.79 -20.14 2.15
CA GLY A 396 -33.40 -20.71 0.96
C GLY A 396 -32.46 -20.87 -0.23
N ARG A 397 -33.03 -20.85 -1.44
CA ARG A 397 -32.31 -21.12 -2.70
C ARG A 397 -31.21 -20.09 -2.99
N TYR A 398 -31.46 -18.81 -2.74
CA TYR A 398 -30.54 -17.72 -3.08
C TYR A 398 -29.20 -17.83 -2.34
N VAL A 399 -29.24 -18.11 -1.03
CA VAL A 399 -28.03 -18.28 -0.21
C VAL A 399 -27.27 -19.55 -0.59
N ALA A 400 -27.98 -20.65 -0.86
CA ALA A 400 -27.36 -21.91 -1.27
C ALA A 400 -26.65 -21.80 -2.63
N GLU A 401 -27.24 -21.07 -3.58
CA GLU A 401 -26.63 -20.80 -4.89
C GLU A 401 -25.39 -19.91 -4.76
N LEU A 402 -25.49 -18.82 -3.99
CA LEU A 402 -24.37 -17.92 -3.75
C LEU A 402 -23.20 -18.64 -3.07
N ASP A 403 -23.44 -19.42 -2.00
CA ASP A 403 -22.38 -20.17 -1.30
C ASP A 403 -21.69 -21.17 -2.25
N ARG A 404 -22.45 -21.83 -3.12
CA ARG A 404 -21.88 -22.73 -4.14
C ARG A 404 -20.97 -21.98 -5.11
N ARG A 405 -21.41 -20.83 -5.62
CA ARG A 405 -20.62 -19.98 -6.54
C ARG A 405 -19.38 -19.41 -5.86
N ALA A 406 -19.51 -18.89 -4.64
CA ALA A 406 -18.39 -18.38 -3.84
C ALA A 406 -17.30 -19.44 -3.62
N ARG A 407 -17.69 -20.67 -3.24
CA ARG A 407 -16.77 -21.83 -3.12
C ARG A 407 -16.13 -22.22 -4.45
N GLY A 408 -16.86 -22.11 -5.56
CA GLY A 408 -16.34 -22.35 -6.89
C GLY A 408 -15.24 -21.33 -7.24
N MET A 409 -15.52 -20.05 -7.00
CA MET A 409 -14.60 -18.96 -7.27
C MET A 409 -13.33 -19.02 -6.41
N LEU A 410 -13.45 -19.32 -5.12
CA LEU A 410 -12.28 -19.48 -4.23
C LEU A 410 -11.34 -20.60 -4.67
N ARG A 411 -11.88 -21.67 -5.29
CA ARG A 411 -11.08 -22.75 -5.88
C ARG A 411 -10.41 -22.36 -7.20
N ALA A 412 -11.01 -21.43 -7.96
CA ALA A 412 -10.44 -20.94 -9.21
C ALA A 412 -9.35 -19.88 -8.99
N ILE A 413 -9.44 -19.09 -7.91
CA ILE A 413 -8.48 -18.04 -7.54
C ILE A 413 -7.37 -18.55 -6.58
N GLY A 414 -7.48 -19.81 -6.12
CA GLY A 414 -6.56 -20.46 -5.17
C GLY A 414 -5.72 -21.54 -5.81
#